data_AF-A0A6B0ZQE2-F1
#
_entry.id   AF-A0A6B0ZQE2-F1
#
_cell.length_a   1.000
_cell.length_b   1.000
_cell.length_c   1.000
_cell.angle_alpha   90.00
_cell.angle_beta   90.00
_cell.angle_gamma   90.00
#
_symmetry.space_group_name_H-M   'P 1'
#
loop_
_entity.id
_entity.type
_entity.pdbx_description
1 polymer ?
#
loop_
_entity_poly.entity_id
_entity_poly.type
_entity_poly.pdbx_seq_one_letter_code
_entity_poly.pdbx_strand_id
1 'polypeptide(L)' 'MSIAPDTDAQPSVSDTHHLTVVRSGRWWAIKADDLPGCHSQARRRAKIESSARDAIAMWFDADEAEVGPLVVTFAEPD' A
#
# COMPACT_ATOMS: atom_id res chain seq x y z
N MET A 1 20.36 5.78 31.08
CA MET A 1 19.41 4.87 30.42
C MET A 1 18.46 5.78 29.66
N SER A 2 18.76 6.06 28.40
CA SER A 2 17.96 6.96 27.56
C SER A 2 16.98 6.10 26.78
N ILE A 3 15.69 6.26 27.07
CA ILE A 3 14.60 5.73 26.27
C ILE A 3 14.61 6.50 24.94
N ALA A 4 14.82 5.78 23.84
CA ALA A 4 14.63 6.32 22.50
C ALA A 4 13.16 6.74 22.34
N PRO A 5 12.84 7.83 21.63
CA PRO A 5 11.51 7.95 21.04
C PRO A 5 11.47 6.96 19.88
N ASP A 6 11.17 5.70 20.15
CA ASP A 6 10.53 4.84 19.18
C ASP A 6 9.12 5.42 18.99
N THR A 7 9.02 6.44 18.12
CA THR A 7 7.75 6.94 17.64
C THR A 7 7.17 5.84 16.74
N ASP A 8 6.52 4.87 17.38
CA ASP A 8 5.53 4.00 16.77
C ASP A 8 4.30 4.88 16.42
N ALA A 9 4.49 5.82 15.50
CA ALA A 9 3.36 6.49 14.88
C ALA A 9 2.64 5.40 14.09
N GLN A 10 1.54 4.90 14.65
CA GLN A 10 0.67 3.98 13.95
C GLN A 10 0.34 4.59 12.58
N PRO A 11 0.54 3.86 11.48
CA PRO A 11 0.27 4.39 10.15
C PRO A 11 -1.20 4.82 10.08
N SER A 12 -1.45 5.97 9.48
CA SER A 12 -2.79 6.55 9.32
C SER A 12 -3.24 6.45 7.87
N VAL A 13 -4.55 6.44 7.63
CA VAL A 13 -5.12 6.34 6.28
C VAL A 13 -4.64 7.45 5.34
N SER A 14 -4.48 8.67 5.85
CA SER A 14 -4.08 9.85 5.08
C SER A 14 -2.57 10.03 4.91
N ASP A 15 -1.75 9.13 5.47
CA ASP A 15 -0.31 9.16 5.26
C ASP A 15 0.07 8.81 3.82
N THR A 16 1.33 9.05 3.46
CA THR A 16 1.85 8.56 2.19
C THR A 16 2.15 7.07 2.32
N HIS A 17 1.53 6.26 1.44
CA HIS A 17 1.70 4.80 1.46
C HIS A 17 2.61 4.35 0.31
N HIS A 18 3.65 3.60 0.66
CA HIS A 18 4.57 3.00 -0.30
C HIS A 18 4.06 1.64 -0.76
N LEU A 19 4.01 1.48 -2.08
CA LEU A 19 3.49 0.30 -2.73
C LEU A 19 4.58 -0.36 -3.57
N THR A 20 4.81 -1.65 -3.32
CA THR A 20 5.59 -2.51 -4.20
C THR A 20 4.66 -3.29 -5.11
N VAL A 21 4.90 -3.19 -6.42
CA VAL A 21 4.13 -3.89 -7.44
C VAL A 21 5.03 -4.83 -8.20
N VAL A 22 4.67 -6.11 -8.22
CA VAL A 22 5.42 -7.16 -8.93
C VAL A 22 4.53 -7.80 -10.00
N ARG A 23 5.13 -8.12 -11.15
CA ARG A 23 4.42 -8.87 -12.18
C ARG A 23 4.26 -10.33 -11.76
N SER A 24 3.02 -10.80 -11.62
CA SER A 24 2.70 -12.19 -11.28
C SER A 24 1.89 -12.83 -12.41
N GLY A 25 2.58 -13.42 -13.37
CA GLY A 25 1.98 -14.04 -14.56
C GLY A 25 1.14 -13.05 -15.37
N ARG A 26 -0.19 -13.20 -15.34
CA ARG A 26 -1.14 -12.29 -16.02
C ARG A 26 -1.62 -11.12 -15.15
N TRP A 27 -1.25 -11.09 -13.88
CA TRP A 27 -1.68 -10.10 -12.89
C TRP A 27 -0.51 -9.26 -12.37
N TRP A 28 -0.83 -8.18 -11.68
CA TRP A 28 0.08 -7.38 -10.88
C TRP A 28 -0.28 -7.64 -9.43
N ALA A 29 0.68 -8.14 -8.66
CA ALA A 29 0.57 -8.22 -7.22
C ALA A 29 0.96 -6.86 -6.64
N ILE A 30 0.17 -6.35 -5.70
CA ILE A 30 0.35 -5.04 -5.08
C ILE A 30 0.45 -5.27 -3.58
N LYS A 31 1.51 -4.75 -2.97
CA LYS A 31 1.75 -4.81 -1.54
C LYS A 31 1.97 -3.39 -1.04
N ALA A 32 1.28 -3.01 0.04
CA ALA A 32 1.67 -1.82 0.79
C ALA A 32 2.76 -2.21 1.78
N ASP A 33 3.93 -1.60 1.65
CA ASP A 33 5.11 -1.97 2.44
C ASP A 33 5.00 -1.48 3.89
N ASP A 34 4.31 -0.36 4.09
CA ASP A 34 4.06 0.25 5.39
C ASP A 34 2.91 -0.43 6.16
N LEU A 35 2.11 -1.25 5.46
CA LEU A 35 0.94 -1.94 6.02
C LEU A 35 1.08 -3.45 5.82
N PRO A 36 1.86 -4.16 6.66
CA PRO A 36 2.08 -5.60 6.54
C PRO A 36 0.74 -6.35 6.70
N GLY A 37 0.17 -6.79 5.57
CA GLY A 37 -1.16 -7.43 5.50
C GLY A 37 -2.11 -6.76 4.51
N CYS A 38 -1.82 -5.53 4.08
CA CYS A 38 -2.55 -4.86 3.00
C CYS A 38 -2.01 -5.33 1.64
N HIS A 39 -2.74 -6.25 1.01
CA HIS A 39 -2.40 -6.78 -0.30
C HIS A 39 -3.58 -6.65 -1.25
N SER A 40 -3.27 -6.32 -2.51
CA SER A 40 -4.25 -6.22 -3.58
C SER A 40 -3.67 -6.72 -4.89
N GLN A 41 -4.51 -6.86 -5.91
CA GLN A 41 -4.09 -7.36 -7.21
C GLN A 41 -4.87 -6.70 -8.34
N ALA A 42 -4.21 -6.46 -9.48
CA ALA A 42 -4.84 -5.89 -10.66
C ALA A 42 -4.41 -6.58 -11.96
N ARG A 43 -5.33 -6.79 -12.90
CA ARG A 43 -4.98 -7.33 -14.24
C ARG A 43 -4.25 -6.33 -15.12
N ARG A 44 -4.61 -5.04 -15.00
CA ARG A 44 -4.12 -3.96 -15.85
C ARG A 44 -3.34 -2.98 -14.99
N ARG A 45 -2.22 -2.47 -15.53
CA ARG A 45 -1.37 -1.49 -14.84
C ARG A 45 -2.16 -0.24 -14.42
N ALA A 46 -3.07 0.23 -15.28
CA ALA A 46 -3.94 1.37 -14.99
C ALA A 46 -4.94 1.16 -13.83
N LYS A 47 -5.10 -0.07 -13.32
CA LYS A 47 -5.97 -0.37 -12.18
C LYS A 47 -5.21 -0.55 -10.87
N ILE A 48 -3.89 -0.49 -10.90
CA ILE A 48 -3.05 -0.70 -9.71
C ILE A 48 -3.39 0.31 -8.63
N GLU A 49 -3.34 1.60 -8.95
CA GLU A 49 -3.56 2.66 -7.96
C GLU A 49 -4.97 2.60 -7.37
N SER A 50 -6.00 2.40 -8.20
CA SER A 50 -7.38 2.25 -7.69
C SER A 50 -7.53 1.02 -6.80
N SER A 51 -6.97 -0.12 -7.20
CA SER A 51 -7.06 -1.36 -6.41
C SER A 51 -6.24 -1.29 -5.12
N ALA A 52 -5.18 -0.47 -5.09
CA ALA A 52 -4.40 -0.22 -3.90
C ALA A 52 -5.13 0.72 -2.93
N ARG A 53 -5.74 1.81 -3.41
CA ARG A 53 -6.56 2.71 -2.58
C ARG A 53 -7.69 1.97 -1.91
N ASP A 54 -8.46 1.20 -2.68
CA ASP A 54 -9.55 0.38 -2.17
C ASP A 54 -9.09 -0.56 -1.04
N ALA A 55 -7.97 -1.26 -1.24
CA ALA A 55 -7.43 -2.16 -0.23
C ALA A 55 -6.92 -1.43 1.04
N ILE A 56 -6.28 -0.26 0.89
CA ILE A 56 -5.83 0.55 2.03
C ILE A 56 -7.03 1.10 2.80
N ALA A 57 -8.04 1.62 2.11
CA ALA A 57 -9.27 2.11 2.70
C ALA A 57 -9.98 1.00 3.49
N MET A 58 -10.11 -0.19 2.90
CA MET A 58 -10.66 -1.37 3.57
C MET A 58 -9.84 -1.81 4.79
N TRP A 59 -8.50 -1.71 4.74
CA TRP A 59 -7.66 -2.02 5.89
C TRP A 59 -8.06 -1.12 7.06
N PHE A 60 -8.13 0.19 6.84
CA PHE A 60 -8.41 1.20 7.86
C PHE A 60 -9.89 1.39 8.20
N ASP A 61 -10.81 0.65 7.56
CA ASP A 61 -12.26 0.84 7.66
C ASP A 61 -12.68 2.31 7.36
N ALA A 62 -12.12 2.86 6.27
CA ALA A 62 -12.28 4.24 5.83
C ALA A 62 -12.74 4.35 4.37
N ASP A 63 -12.98 5.57 3.88
CA ASP A 63 -13.30 5.81 2.46
C ASP A 63 -12.03 5.94 1.58
N GLU A 64 -12.10 5.52 0.32
CA GLU A 64 -11.00 5.68 -0.66
C GLU A 64 -10.53 7.13 -0.82
N ALA A 65 -11.43 8.11 -0.62
CA ALA A 65 -11.12 9.52 -0.71
C ALA A 65 -10.24 10.03 0.44
N GLU A 66 -10.18 9.29 1.56
CA GLU A 66 -9.35 9.62 2.73
C GLU A 66 -7.93 9.06 2.62
N VAL A 67 -7.72 8.14 1.67
CA VAL A 67 -6.41 7.54 1.41
C VAL A 67 -5.46 8.59 0.90
N GLY A 68 -4.34 8.73 1.60
CA GLY A 68 -3.29 9.66 1.26
C GLY A 68 -2.59 9.36 -0.07
N PRO A 69 -1.50 10.09 -0.35
CA PRO A 69 -0.71 9.88 -1.55
C PRO A 69 -0.16 8.45 -1.65
N LEU A 70 -0.13 7.90 -2.85
CA LEU A 70 0.45 6.58 -3.11
C LEU A 70 1.77 6.71 -3.86
N VAL A 71 2.81 6.07 -3.36
CA VAL A 71 4.11 5.97 -4.04
C VAL A 71 4.25 4.57 -4.60
N VAL A 72 4.11 4.42 -5.92
CA VAL A 72 4.13 3.12 -6.58
C VAL A 72 5.50 2.81 -7.16
N THR A 73 6.11 1.72 -6.68
CA THR A 73 7.36 1.18 -7.20
C THR A 73 7.10 -0.14 -7.91
N PHE A 74 7.59 -0.29 -9.14
CA PHE A 74 7.51 -1.54 -9.90
C PHE A 74 8.80 -2.32 -9.70
N ALA A 75 8.72 -3.49 -9.08
CA ALA A 75 9.85 -4.39 -8.89
C ALA A 75 9.82 -5.51 -9.95
N GLU A 76 11.02 -5.99 -10.31
CA GLU A 76 11.17 -7.15 -11.18
C GLU A 76 10.71 -8.42 -10.43
N PRO A 77 10.05 -9.36 -11.11
CA PRO A 77 9.78 -10.66 -10.51
C PRO A 77 11.10 -11.43 -10.35
N ASP A 78 11.31 -12.02 -9.16
CA ASP A 78 12.34 -13.05 -8.93
C ASP A 78 12.16 -14.26 -9.87
#